data_AF-A0A447MYK0-F1
#
_entry.id   AF-A0A447MYK0-F1
#
_cell.length_a   1.000
_cell.length_b   1.000
_cell.length_c   1.000
_cell.angle_alpha   90.00
_cell.angle_beta   90.00
_cell.angle_gamma   90.00
#
_symmetry.space_group_name_H-M   'P 1'
#
loop_
_entity.id
_entity.type
_entity.pdbx_description
1 polymer ?
#
loop_
_entity_poly.entity_id
_entity_poly.type
_entity_poly.pdbx_seq_one_letter_code
_entity_poly.pdbx_strand_id
1 'polypeptide(L)'
;MVKVYAPASSANMSVGFDVLGAAVTPVDGTLLGDVVSVEAADHFRLHNLGDLPINCRRSRVKILFISAGNVFARHWGKPSRWR
;
A
#
# COMPACT_ATOMS: atom_id res chain seq x y z
N MET A 1 -7.57 -5.58 -14.86
CA MET A 1 -6.54 -5.57 -13.80
C MET A 1 -5.89 -4.20 -13.77
N VAL A 2 -5.76 -3.60 -12.58
CA VAL A 2 -5.05 -2.33 -12.35
C VAL A 2 -3.84 -2.62 -11.47
N LYS A 3 -2.68 -2.06 -11.79
CA LYS A 3 -1.45 -2.20 -11.01
C LYS A 3 -0.89 -0.83 -10.66
N VAL A 4 -0.53 -0.64 -9.41
CA VAL A 4 -0.02 0.63 -8.89
C VAL A 4 1.28 0.38 -8.16
N TYR A 5 2.26 1.25 -8.38
CA TYR A 5 3.55 1.26 -7.67
C TYR A 5 3.59 2.43 -6.70
N ALA A 6 3.93 2.15 -5.45
CA ALA A 6 4.17 3.14 -4.42
C ALA A 6 5.67 3.14 -4.09
N PRO A 7 6.44 4.18 -4.47
CA PRO A 7 7.87 4.24 -4.19
C PRO A 7 8.14 4.39 -2.69
N ALA A 8 9.29 3.90 -2.24
CA ALA A 8 9.80 4.20 -0.93
C ALA A 8 9.99 5.72 -0.77
N SER A 9 9.78 6.19 0.46
CA SER A 9 9.91 7.60 0.80
C SER A 9 10.74 7.75 2.06
N SER A 10 11.47 8.87 2.15
CA SER A 10 12.12 9.32 3.38
C SER A 10 11.39 10.54 3.92
N ALA A 11 11.20 10.61 5.23
CA ALA A 11 10.57 11.72 5.93
C ALA A 11 11.57 12.43 6.84
N ASN A 12 11.23 13.65 7.27
CA ASN A 12 11.98 14.51 8.18
C ASN A 12 13.32 15.04 7.61
N MET A 13 14.09 14.23 6.91
CA MET A 13 15.41 14.58 6.33
C MET A 13 16.35 15.27 7.34
N SER A 14 16.17 14.96 8.63
CA SER A 14 16.89 15.56 9.76
C SER A 14 16.71 17.07 9.94
N VAL A 15 15.83 17.74 9.19
CA VAL A 15 15.66 19.22 9.20
C VAL A 15 14.20 19.69 9.20
N GLY A 16 13.22 18.80 9.08
CA GLY A 16 11.83 19.18 8.91
C GLY A 16 10.87 18.15 9.50
N PHE A 17 10.94 17.99 10.82
CA PHE A 17 10.11 17.05 11.58
C PHE A 17 8.63 17.22 11.20
N ASP A 18 7.99 16.12 10.79
CA ASP A 18 6.61 16.01 10.31
C ASP A 18 6.18 16.87 9.11
N VAL A 19 7.04 17.75 8.59
CA VAL A 19 6.69 18.68 7.49
C VAL A 19 7.32 18.31 6.15
N LEU A 20 8.44 17.59 6.15
CA LEU A 20 9.18 17.24 4.92
C LEU A 20 9.20 15.75 4.65
N GLY A 21 9.11 15.41 3.36
CA GLY A 21 9.38 14.08 2.85
C GLY A 21 9.64 14.10 1.34
N ALA A 22 10.30 13.05 0.85
CA ALA A 22 10.48 12.83 -0.59
C ALA A 22 10.38 11.35 -0.93
N ALA A 23 9.79 11.08 -2.10
CA ALA A 23 9.90 9.78 -2.75
C ALA A 23 11.32 9.62 -3.31
N VAL A 24 11.86 8.42 -3.22
CA VAL A 24 13.21 8.10 -3.71
C VAL A 24 13.13 7.06 -4.83
N THR A 25 14.06 7.16 -5.78
CA THR A 25 14.23 6.17 -6.86
C THR A 25 15.71 5.80 -6.92
N PRO A 26 16.05 4.50 -6.89
CA PRO A 26 17.43 4.04 -7.08
C PRO A 26 18.03 4.54 -8.40
N VAL A 27 19.31 4.91 -8.37
CA VAL A 27 20.02 5.43 -9.55
C VAL A 27 20.18 4.35 -10.63
N ASP A 28 20.23 3.08 -10.24
CA ASP A 28 20.27 1.92 -11.15
C ASP A 28 18.91 1.57 -11.77
N GLY A 29 17.84 2.32 -11.42
CA GLY A 29 16.49 2.11 -11.93
C GLY A 29 15.77 0.90 -11.34
N THR A 30 16.34 0.23 -10.33
CA THR A 30 15.65 -0.84 -9.62
C THR A 30 14.42 -0.31 -8.88
N LEU A 31 13.41 -1.17 -8.68
CA LEU A 31 12.23 -0.79 -7.92
C LEU A 31 12.52 -0.85 -6.43
N LEU A 32 12.30 0.26 -5.74
CA LEU A 32 12.37 0.37 -4.28
C LEU A 32 11.04 0.89 -3.77
N GLY A 33 10.13 -0.03 -3.44
CA GLY A 33 8.78 0.28 -3.01
C GLY A 33 7.85 -0.92 -3.14
N ASP A 34 6.57 -0.70 -2.88
CA ASP A 34 5.55 -1.74 -2.94
C ASP A 34 4.75 -1.65 -4.24
N VAL A 35 4.31 -2.81 -4.75
CA VAL A 35 3.43 -2.90 -5.91
C VAL A 35 2.14 -3.61 -5.53
N VAL A 36 1.01 -3.00 -5.88
CA VAL A 36 -0.33 -3.53 -5.59
C VAL A 36 -1.06 -3.76 -6.90
N SER A 37 -1.58 -4.96 -7.09
CA SER A 37 -2.46 -5.31 -8.20
C SER A 37 -3.88 -5.57 -7.70
N VAL A 38 -4.86 -5.01 -8.39
CA VAL A 38 -6.29 -5.20 -8.11
C VAL A 38 -7.00 -5.69 -9.38
N GLU A 39 -7.89 -6.64 -9.20
CA GLU A 39 -8.73 -7.20 -10.25
C GLU A 39 -10.16 -7.43 -9.74
N ALA A 40 -11.11 -7.59 -10.68
CA ALA A 40 -12.48 -7.88 -10.33
C ALA A 40 -12.60 -9.32 -9.81
N ALA A 41 -13.33 -9.49 -8.71
CA ALA A 41 -13.57 -10.80 -8.08
C ALA A 41 -14.91 -10.79 -7.33
N ASP A 42 -15.54 -11.95 -7.20
CA ASP A 42 -16.80 -12.12 -6.47
C ASP A 42 -16.65 -11.90 -4.96
N HIS A 43 -15.45 -12.20 -4.43
CA HIS A 43 -15.12 -12.08 -3.03
C HIS A 43 -13.75 -11.42 -2.85
N PHE A 44 -13.60 -10.65 -1.78
CA PHE A 44 -12.31 -10.08 -1.43
C PHE A 44 -11.30 -11.17 -1.06
N ARG A 45 -10.12 -11.06 -1.64
CA ARG A 45 -8.94 -11.83 -1.27
C ARG A 45 -7.73 -10.91 -1.29
N LEU A 46 -6.85 -11.08 -0.31
CA LEU A 46 -5.56 -10.40 -0.26
C LEU A 46 -4.45 -11.43 -0.23
N HIS A 47 -3.58 -11.37 -1.23
CA HIS A 47 -2.39 -12.19 -1.35
C HIS A 47 -1.15 -11.30 -1.18
N ASN A 48 -0.41 -11.51 -0.10
CA ASN A 48 0.85 -10.82 0.13
C ASN A 48 1.96 -11.60 -0.58
N LEU A 49 2.63 -10.95 -1.53
CA LEU A 49 3.74 -11.51 -2.29
C LEU A 49 5.05 -10.79 -1.91
N GLY A 50 6.18 -11.41 -2.22
CA GLY A 50 7.51 -10.84 -1.96
C GLY A 50 8.01 -11.06 -0.54
N ASP A 51 9.22 -10.55 -0.27
CA ASP A 51 9.92 -10.78 0.98
C ASP A 51 9.60 -9.70 2.02
N LEU A 52 8.37 -9.75 2.52
CA LEU A 52 7.92 -8.88 3.59
C LEU A 52 8.56 -9.30 4.93
N PRO A 53 8.91 -8.35 5.81
CA PRO A 53 9.31 -8.67 7.18
C PRO A 53 8.29 -9.62 7.83
N ILE A 54 8.76 -10.57 8.65
CA ILE A 54 7.91 -11.63 9.21
C ILE A 54 6.68 -11.09 9.98
N ASN A 55 6.80 -9.88 10.55
CA ASN A 55 5.72 -9.18 11.24
C ASN A 55 4.61 -8.66 10.31
N CYS A 56 4.92 -8.41 9.03
CA CYS A 56 3.96 -7.97 8.02
C CYS A 56 3.18 -9.16 7.42
N ARG A 57 3.72 -10.38 7.50
CA ARG A 57 3.12 -11.59 6.90
C ARG A 57 1.84 -12.09 7.59
N ARG A 58 1.63 -11.79 8.88
CA ARG A 58 0.56 -12.46 9.66
C ARG A 58 -0.76 -11.70 9.83
N SER A 59 -0.80 -10.36 9.78
CA SER A 59 -2.10 -9.67 10.00
C SER A 59 -2.14 -8.16 9.74
N ARG A 60 -1.03 -7.42 9.92
CA ARG A 60 -1.05 -5.94 9.84
C ARG A 60 -1.27 -5.39 8.43
N VAL A 61 -0.70 -6.04 7.41
CA VAL A 61 -0.87 -5.62 6.00
C VAL A 61 -2.33 -5.76 5.55
N LYS A 62 -3.02 -6.83 5.97
CA LYS A 62 -4.46 -6.99 5.73
C LYS A 62 -5.26 -5.81 6.29
N ILE A 63 -4.97 -5.40 7.52
CA ILE A 63 -5.72 -4.31 8.19
C ILE A 63 -5.56 -2.99 7.42
N LEU A 64 -4.35 -2.66 6.95
CA LEU A 64 -4.12 -1.42 6.21
C LEU A 64 -4.84 -1.40 4.85
N PHE A 65 -4.73 -2.47 4.06
CA PHE A 65 -5.40 -2.57 2.76
C PHE A 65 -6.93 -2.59 2.89
N ILE A 66 -7.46 -3.31 3.88
CA ILE A 66 -8.90 -3.32 4.18
C ILE A 66 -9.35 -1.92 4.60
N SER A 67 -8.56 -1.21 5.40
CA SER A 67 -8.87 0.18 5.80
C SER A 67 -8.91 1.12 4.59
N ALA A 68 -7.88 1.09 3.74
CA ALA A 68 -7.84 1.91 2.52
C ALA A 68 -9.01 1.63 1.56
N GLY A 69 -9.34 0.34 1.36
CA GLY A 69 -10.49 -0.07 0.55
C GLY A 69 -11.83 0.42 1.12
N ASN A 70 -12.01 0.37 2.44
CA ASN A 70 -13.18 0.90 3.11
C ASN A 70 -13.30 2.42 2.98
N VAL A 71 -12.21 3.16 3.12
CA VAL A 71 -12.19 4.63 2.95
C VAL A 71 -12.56 4.99 1.51
N PHE A 72 -11.96 4.31 0.52
CA PHE A 72 -12.28 4.52 -0.88
C PHE A 72 -13.77 4.26 -1.18
N ALA A 73 -14.30 3.15 -0.70
CA ALA A 73 -15.70 2.77 -0.93
C ALA A 73 -16.70 3.75 -0.28
N ARG A 74 -16.39 4.26 0.92
CA ARG A 74 -17.16 5.33 1.58
C ARG A 74 -17.17 6.61 0.75
N HIS A 75 -16.03 7.01 0.21
CA HIS A 75 -15.93 8.23 -0.61
C HIS A 75 -16.64 8.09 -1.96
N TRP A 76 -16.67 6.88 -2.53
CA TRP A 76 -17.31 6.60 -3.82
C TRP A 76 -18.78 6.14 -3.71
N GLY A 77 -19.37 6.21 -2.51
CA GLY A 77 -20.78 5.90 -2.28
C GLY A 77 -21.18 4.42 -2.43
N LYS A 78 -20.23 3.47 -2.40
CA LYS A 78 -20.54 2.04 -2.45
C LYS A 78 -20.34 1.40 -1.07
N PRO A 79 -21.37 0.83 -0.42
CA PRO A 79 -21.18 0.14 0.84
C PRO A 79 -20.35 -1.13 0.60
N SER A 80 -19.09 -1.10 1.00
CA SER A 80 -18.20 -2.24 0.84
C SER A 80 -18.23 -3.13 2.07
N ARG A 81 -18.81 -4.32 1.94
CA ARG A 81 -18.84 -5.35 2.98
C ARG A 81 -17.56 -6.20 2.88
N TRP A 82 -16.41 -5.63 3.23
CA TRP A 82 -15.19 -6.41 3.43
C TRP A 82 -15.28 -7.08 4.82
N ARG A 83 -15.96 -8.24 4.91
CA ARG A 83 -15.91 -9.12 6.09
C ARG A 83 -14.83 -10.17 5.92
#